data_AF-A0A4R4XL14-F1
#
_entry.id   AF-A0A4R4XL14-F1
#
_cell.length_a   1.000
_cell.length_b   1.000
_cell.length_c   1.000
_cell.angle_alpha   90.00
_cell.angle_beta   90.00
_cell.angle_gamma   90.00
#
_symmetry.space_group_name_H-M   'P 1'
#
loop_
_entity.id
_entity.type
_entity.pdbx_description
1 polymer ?
#
loop_
_entity_poly.entity_id
_entity_poly.type
_entity_poly.pdbx_seq_one_letter_code
_entity_poly.pdbx_strand_id
1 'polypeptide(L)'
;MTVAIATAMAGKAVEVAGEPVRAAVAEIARRVRERFHGRPSDEAALARAADEPEVLQGAVLRLFDEDPDFRADAETLWNQAQTMASVSGDGVVNIFNGQAQRVIQARDIKGDLNLG
;
A
#
# COMPACT_ATOMS: atom_id res chain seq x y z
N MET A 1 2.75 -6.87 1.51
CA MET A 1 3.05 -5.45 1.25
C MET A 1 4.51 -5.10 1.55
N THR A 2 5.00 -5.32 2.78
CA THR A 2 6.36 -4.90 3.20
C THR A 2 7.51 -5.46 2.38
N VAL A 3 7.44 -6.74 1.97
CA VAL A 3 8.42 -7.36 1.07
C VAL A 3 8.47 -6.60 -0.26
N ALA A 4 7.32 -6.34 -0.89
CA ALA A 4 7.25 -5.60 -2.15
C ALA A 4 7.83 -4.18 -2.03
N ILE A 5 7.58 -3.49 -0.91
CA ILE A 5 8.17 -2.17 -0.63
C ILE A 5 9.70 -2.29 -0.50
N ALA A 6 10.20 -3.23 0.30
CA ALA A 6 11.63 -3.45 0.48
C ALA A 6 12.33 -3.82 -0.85
N THR A 7 11.71 -4.68 -1.66
CA THR A 7 12.20 -5.05 -2.99
C THR A 7 12.25 -3.84 -3.93
N ALA A 8 11.22 -3.01 -3.95
CA ALA A 8 11.20 -1.78 -4.75
C ALA A 8 12.26 -0.77 -4.28
N MET A 9 12.44 -0.62 -2.97
CA MET A 9 13.49 0.21 -2.38
C MET A 9 14.89 -0.29 -2.70
N ALA A 10 15.07 -1.61 -2.82
CA ALA A 10 16.31 -2.23 -3.30
C ALA A 10 16.56 -2.03 -4.81
N GLY A 11 15.65 -1.34 -5.51
CA GLY A 11 15.73 -1.12 -6.96
C GLY A 11 15.44 -2.37 -7.80
N LYS A 12 14.92 -3.44 -7.18
CA LYS A 12 14.61 -4.70 -7.85
C LYS A 12 13.18 -4.65 -8.41
N ALA A 13 12.97 -5.38 -9.50
CA ALA A 13 11.64 -5.52 -10.08
C ALA A 13 10.72 -6.25 -9.09
N VAL A 14 9.51 -5.72 -8.90
CA VAL A 14 8.48 -6.34 -8.08
C VAL A 14 7.41 -6.90 -9.00
N GLU A 15 7.14 -8.20 -8.91
CA GLU A 15 5.99 -8.81 -9.58
C GLU A 15 4.71 -8.41 -8.82
N VAL A 16 3.91 -7.54 -9.43
CA VAL A 16 2.62 -7.08 -8.87
C VAL A 16 1.51 -7.15 -9.91
N ALA A 17 0.27 -7.25 -9.42
CA ALA A 17 -0.93 -7.38 -10.22
C ALA A 17 -1.34 -6.05 -10.92
N GLY A 18 -0.50 -5.56 -11.83
CA GLY A 18 -0.83 -4.43 -12.71
C GLY A 18 -0.21 -3.08 -12.33
N GLU A 19 -0.27 -2.14 -13.27
CA GLU A 19 0.36 -0.81 -13.15
C GLU A 19 -0.13 0.01 -11.94
N PRO A 20 -1.43 -0.01 -11.54
CA PRO A 20 -1.86 0.71 -10.35
C PRO A 20 -1.12 0.26 -9.08
N VAL A 21 -0.92 -1.06 -8.91
CA VAL A 21 -0.20 -1.63 -7.77
C VAL A 21 1.28 -1.28 -7.83
N ARG A 22 1.87 -1.30 -9.03
CA ARG A 22 3.28 -0.91 -9.25
C ARG A 22 3.53 0.55 -8.88
N ALA A 23 2.64 1.45 -9.30
CA ALA A 23 2.71 2.87 -8.97
C ALA A 23 2.58 3.11 -7.46
N ALA A 24 1.65 2.43 -6.80
CA ALA A 24 1.49 2.52 -5.34
C ALA A 24 2.72 2.01 -4.57
N VAL A 25 3.31 0.89 -5.00
CA VAL A 25 4.55 0.39 -4.39
C VAL A 25 5.69 1.39 -4.53
N ALA A 26 5.86 1.98 -5.72
CA ALA A 26 6.91 2.97 -5.96
C ALA A 26 6.72 4.21 -5.07
N GLU A 27 5.48 4.68 -4.92
CA GLU A 27 5.15 5.81 -4.05
C GLU A 27 5.39 5.49 -2.56
N ILE A 28 4.98 4.31 -2.08
CA ILE A 28 5.25 3.89 -0.69
C ILE A 28 6.76 3.78 -0.46
N ALA A 29 7.50 3.17 -1.39
CA ALA A 29 8.95 3.05 -1.31
C ALA A 29 9.65 4.42 -1.23
N ARG A 30 9.19 5.41 -2.00
CA ARG A 30 9.68 6.79 -1.92
C ARG A 30 9.45 7.39 -0.54
N ARG A 31 8.24 7.27 0.01
CA ARG A 31 7.90 7.80 1.34
C ARG A 31 8.71 7.12 2.45
N VAL A 32 8.89 5.79 2.38
CA VAL A 32 9.73 5.07 3.34
C VAL A 32 11.17 5.56 3.27
N ARG A 33 11.71 5.79 2.06
CA ARG A 33 13.06 6.34 1.88
C ARG A 33 13.20 7.73 2.51
N GLU A 34 12.18 8.57 2.39
CA GLU A 34 12.13 9.89 3.04
C GLU A 34 12.14 9.79 4.57
N ARG A 35 11.47 8.79 5.15
CA ARG A 35 11.48 8.56 6.60
C ARG A 35 12.77 7.94 7.11
N PHE A 36 13.52 7.24 6.24
CA PHE A 36 14.84 6.72 6.58
C PHE A 36 15.90 7.82 6.60
N HIS A 37 15.69 8.94 5.91
CA HIS A 37 16.67 10.03 5.89
C HIS A 37 16.95 10.56 7.29
N GLY A 38 18.25 10.63 7.64
CA GLY A 38 18.70 11.07 8.95
C GLY A 38 18.60 10.00 10.04
N ARG A 39 18.24 8.75 9.70
CA ARG A 39 18.23 7.59 10.61
C ARG A 39 19.36 6.61 10.21
N PRO A 40 20.54 6.68 10.87
CA PRO A 40 21.73 5.94 10.44
C PRO A 40 21.52 4.42 10.32
N SER A 41 20.74 3.82 11.23
CA SER A 41 20.46 2.39 11.22
C SER A 41 19.61 1.96 10.03
N ASP A 42 18.67 2.81 9.58
CA ASP A 42 17.76 2.49 8.49
C ASP A 42 18.40 2.79 7.13
N GLU A 43 19.21 3.86 7.04
CA GLU A 43 20.07 4.11 5.88
C GLU A 43 21.07 2.96 5.66
N ALA A 44 21.65 2.42 6.74
CA ALA A 44 22.53 1.26 6.66
C ALA A 44 21.80 -0.02 6.23
N ALA A 45 20.54 -0.19 6.61
CA ALA A 45 19.71 -1.29 6.12
C ALA A 45 19.41 -1.15 4.62
N LEU A 46 19.16 0.08 4.15
CA LEU A 46 18.96 0.37 2.73
C LEU A 46 20.23 0.11 1.90
N ALA A 47 21.41 0.48 2.40
CA ALA A 47 22.68 0.24 1.72
C ALA A 47 22.98 -1.26 1.51
N ARG A 48 22.52 -2.12 2.43
CA ARG A 48 22.70 -3.58 2.35
C ARG A 48 21.59 -4.31 1.58
N ALA A 49 20.57 -3.60 1.10
CA ALA A 49 19.36 -4.22 0.53
C ALA A 49 19.60 -5.12 -0.70
N ALA A 50 20.72 -4.91 -1.42
CA ALA A 50 21.09 -5.74 -2.55
C ALA A 50 21.46 -7.18 -2.10
N ASP A 51 22.20 -7.28 -1.00
CA ASP A 51 22.81 -8.51 -0.47
C ASP A 51 21.97 -9.13 0.67
N GLU A 52 21.33 -8.29 1.49
CA GLU A 52 20.58 -8.66 2.70
C GLU A 52 19.16 -8.04 2.67
N PRO A 53 18.26 -8.49 1.78
CA PRO A 53 16.92 -7.92 1.64
C PRO A 53 16.05 -8.04 2.90
N GLU A 54 16.27 -9.06 3.72
CA GLU A 54 15.62 -9.28 5.01
C GLU A 54 15.94 -8.20 6.04
N VAL A 55 17.14 -7.62 6.00
CA VAL A 55 17.54 -6.52 6.90
C VAL A 55 16.74 -5.27 6.56
N LEU A 56 16.59 -4.97 5.26
CA LEU A 56 15.75 -3.87 4.80
C LEU A 56 14.28 -4.12 5.13
N GLN A 57 13.76 -5.33 4.89
CA GLN A 57 12.39 -5.68 5.25
C GLN A 57 12.13 -5.47 6.76
N GLY A 58 13.06 -5.90 7.61
CA GLY A 58 12.99 -5.69 9.05
C GLY A 58 12.98 -4.21 9.44
N ALA A 59 13.75 -3.37 8.75
CA ALA A 59 13.74 -1.91 8.96
C ALA A 59 12.39 -1.28 8.58
N VAL A 60 11.79 -1.69 7.45
CA VAL A 60 10.46 -1.20 7.05
C VAL A 60 9.38 -1.64 8.04
N LEU A 61 9.45 -2.88 8.56
CA LEU A 61 8.54 -3.35 9.60
C LEU A 61 8.66 -2.51 10.88
N ARG A 62 9.89 -2.25 11.36
CA ARG A 62 10.11 -1.39 12.53
C ARG A 62 9.55 0.01 12.32
N LEU A 63 9.74 0.61 11.14
CA LEU A 63 9.17 1.93 10.83
C LEU A 63 7.64 1.91 10.96
N PHE A 64 6.97 0.87 10.48
CA PHE A 64 5.52 0.72 10.59
C PHE A 64 5.04 0.45 12.02
N ASP A 65 5.84 -0.22 12.84
CA ASP A 65 5.53 -0.43 14.25
C ASP A 65 5.74 0.86 15.08
N GLU A 66 6.73 1.68 14.72
CA GLU A 66 7.03 2.96 15.36
C GLU A 66 6.06 4.08 14.94
N ASP A 67 5.55 4.05 13.71
CA ASP A 67 4.62 5.03 13.16
C ASP A 67 3.35 4.34 12.59
N PRO A 68 2.37 4.03 13.45
CA PRO A 68 1.13 3.36 13.05
C PRO A 68 0.27 4.18 12.08
N ASP A 69 0.33 5.51 12.15
CA ASP A 69 -0.43 6.38 11.24
C ASP A 69 0.15 6.29 9.83
N PHE A 70 1.48 6.31 9.70
CA PHE A 70 2.14 6.08 8.42
C PHE A 70 1.88 4.68 7.86
N ARG A 71 1.79 3.67 8.73
CA ARG A 71 1.38 2.31 8.34
C ARG A 71 -0.03 2.30 7.76
N ALA A 72 -0.99 2.96 8.40
CA ALA A 72 -2.37 3.06 7.93
C ALA A 72 -2.48 3.79 6.58
N ASP A 73 -1.70 4.85 6.37
CA ASP A 73 -1.63 5.57 5.09
C ASP A 73 -1.08 4.67 3.96
N ALA A 74 -0.01 3.91 4.24
CA ALA A 74 0.59 2.98 3.28
C ALA A 74 -0.39 1.84 2.93
N GLU A 75 -1.10 1.30 3.91
CA GLU A 75 -2.13 0.29 3.71
C GLU A 75 -3.30 0.83 2.88
N THR A 76 -3.71 2.07 3.13
CA THR A 76 -4.76 2.75 2.35
C THR A 76 -4.37 2.87 0.89
N LEU A 77 -3.16 3.36 0.60
CA LEU A 77 -2.66 3.48 -0.78
C LEU A 77 -2.58 2.11 -1.48
N TRP A 78 -2.09 1.10 -0.78
CA TRP A 78 -1.98 -0.26 -1.30
C TRP A 78 -3.37 -0.85 -1.62
N ASN A 79 -4.34 -0.70 -0.71
CA ASN A 79 -5.70 -1.21 -0.90
C ASN A 79 -6.45 -0.50 -2.03
N GLN A 80 -6.28 0.82 -2.17
CA GLN A 80 -6.81 1.58 -3.30
C GLN A 80 -6.24 1.07 -4.63
N ALA A 81 -4.94 0.81 -4.69
CA ALA A 81 -4.29 0.31 -5.88
C ALA A 81 -4.73 -1.11 -6.26
N GLN A 82 -4.88 -2.02 -5.27
CA GLN A 82 -5.45 -3.35 -5.50
C GLN A 82 -6.88 -3.28 -6.01
N THR A 83 -7.67 -2.35 -5.47
CA THR A 83 -9.03 -2.09 -5.92
C THR A 83 -9.05 -1.65 -7.37
N MET A 84 -8.26 -0.64 -7.75
CA MET A 84 -8.16 -0.17 -9.14
C MET A 84 -7.67 -1.25 -10.11
N ALA A 85 -6.72 -2.09 -9.68
CA ALA A 85 -6.26 -3.22 -10.49
C ALA A 85 -7.37 -4.27 -10.69
N SER A 86 -8.20 -4.51 -9.67
CA SER A 86 -9.35 -5.43 -9.75
C SER A 86 -10.50 -4.87 -10.62
N VAL A 87 -10.68 -3.55 -10.65
CA VAL A 87 -11.70 -2.84 -11.46
C VAL A 87 -11.43 -2.95 -12.97
N SER A 88 -10.17 -3.19 -13.36
CA SER A 88 -9.80 -3.37 -14.77
C SER A 88 -10.43 -4.63 -15.40
N GLY A 89 -11.09 -5.48 -14.61
CA GLY A 89 -12.02 -6.52 -15.04
C GLY A 89 -13.44 -6.28 -14.51
N ASP A 90 -14.19 -5.38 -15.13
CA ASP A 90 -15.67 -5.27 -15.03
C ASP A 90 -16.27 -5.21 -13.61
N GLY A 91 -15.68 -4.44 -12.69
CA GLY A 91 -16.12 -4.35 -11.30
C GLY A 91 -16.44 -2.92 -10.85
N VAL A 92 -17.69 -2.65 -10.46
CA VAL A 92 -18.07 -1.40 -9.77
C VAL A 92 -17.64 -1.47 -8.30
N VAL A 93 -16.99 -0.41 -7.80
CA VAL A 93 -16.58 -0.30 -6.39
C VAL A 93 -17.17 0.95 -5.75
N ASN A 94 -17.90 0.77 -4.65
CA ASN A 94 -18.32 1.85 -3.77
C ASN A 94 -17.20 2.18 -2.78
N ILE A 95 -16.65 3.39 -2.87
CA ILE A 95 -15.64 3.89 -1.94
C ILE A 95 -16.36 4.61 -0.81
N PHE A 96 -16.26 4.07 0.42
CA PHE A 96 -16.77 4.72 1.63
C PHE A 96 -15.59 5.29 2.44
N ASN A 97 -15.53 6.62 2.55
CA ASN A 97 -14.57 7.31 3.41
C ASN A 97 -15.31 7.87 4.64
N GLY A 98 -15.40 7.09 5.73
CA GLY A 98 -16.01 7.49 7.01
C GLY A 98 -16.12 6.35 8.04
N GLN A 99 -16.42 6.66 9.31
CA GLN A 99 -16.80 5.64 10.32
C GLN A 99 -18.31 5.40 10.29
N ALA A 100 -18.74 4.21 9.88
CA ALA A 100 -20.15 3.79 9.94
C ALA A 100 -20.27 2.46 10.69
N GLN A 101 -21.23 2.35 11.61
CA GLN A 101 -21.44 1.13 12.39
C GLN A 101 -22.13 0.02 11.60
N ARG A 102 -22.88 0.35 10.54
CA ARG A 102 -23.59 -0.61 9.67
C ARG A 102 -23.60 -0.09 8.24
N VAL A 103 -23.21 -0.93 7.29
CA VAL A 103 -23.13 -0.59 5.86
C VAL A 103 -23.93 -1.63 5.08
N ILE A 104 -24.83 -1.16 4.21
CA ILE A 104 -25.53 -2.01 3.23
C ILE A 104 -25.02 -1.66 1.84
N GLN A 105 -24.56 -2.67 1.09
CA GLN A 105 -24.04 -2.50 -0.27
C GLN A 105 -24.97 -3.18 -1.28
N ALA A 106 -25.39 -2.45 -2.32
CA ALA A 106 -26.13 -2.97 -3.45
C ALA A 106 -25.28 -2.89 -4.72
N ARG A 107 -25.21 -4.00 -5.48
CA ARG A 107 -24.36 -4.15 -6.68
C ARG A 107 -25.04 -3.67 -7.96
N ASP A 108 -26.32 -4.01 -8.15
CA ASP A 108 -27.13 -3.62 -9.30
C ASP A 108 -28.51 -3.19 -8.83
N ILE A 109 -28.93 -1.97 -9.17
CA ILE A 109 -30.31 -1.52 -8.99
C ILE A 109 -30.85 -1.24 -10.38
N LYS A 110 -31.79 -2.08 -10.83
CA LYS A 110 -32.51 -1.89 -12.09
C LYS A 110 -33.97 -1.66 -11.78
N GLY A 111 -34.40 -0.40 -11.89
CA GLY A 111 -35.70 0.11 -11.46
C GLY A 111 -35.55 1.29 -10.50
N ASP A 112 -36.67 1.82 -10.01
CA ASP A 112 -36.67 2.97 -9.09
C ASP A 112 -36.41 2.50 -7.64
N LEU A 113 -35.40 3.08 -6.98
CA LEU A 113 -35.14 2.89 -5.55
C LEU A 113 -35.82 4.03 -4.76
N ASN A 114 -36.64 3.67 -3.78
CA ASN A 114 -37.22 4.63 -2.84
C ASN A 114 -36.78 4.29 -1.42
N LEU A 115 -36.09 5.23 -0.76
CA LEU A 115 -35.66 5.13 0.63
C LEU A 115 -36.56 6.06 1.44
N GLY A 116 -37.33 5.48 2.37
CA GLY A 116 -38.24 6.20 3.26
C GLY A 116 -37.55 6.85 4.44
#